data_AF-A0A955EGS7-F1
#
_entry.id   AF-A0A955EGS7-F1
#
_cell.length_a   1.000
_cell.length_b   1.000
_cell.length_c   1.000
_cell.angle_alpha   90.00
_cell.angle_beta   90.00
_cell.angle_gamma   90.00
#
_symmetry.space_group_name_H-M   'P 1'
#
loop_
_entity.id
_entity.type
_entity.pdbx_description
1 polymer ?
#
loop_
_entity_poly.entity_id
_entity_poly.type
_entity_poly.pdbx_seq_one_letter_code
_entity_poly.pdbx_strand_id
1 'polypeptide(L)'
;PWIHIPIGYHRCHGNPRVDWCSRTDPVAGLNGRDLVYPRGRVLGGGSSINGMIFMRGSPLDYDHWAALGNAGWSWDDVLPLFLRHEDQHAIEPEEFGGRHRRGGELRVEGSRIHWDVMDVFRAAAEQAGYTWMADLSHGDREGLGPLQANQRAGLRWSSARAFLRPARHRPNLDVLTHTTVEQILIENRRAVALRIRREGIEDILPARREIILAAGVVGTPQLLQLSGIGPGDLLQEHGIPVLLDRPAIGENFQDHLQIRCAFELSGITTLNETSRTLPQKARIALRYAIKRSGPMAMPPAQVGMFARSDPGRERPNLQFHVQAFSMEGYRTGLDAAPGMTTSVCNIQPTSRGNVRIRSRRSSDHPTIQPNYLGTDTDRAVAADAIRLARRIISQPAFRPYAPREIRPGANWESTEDLAREAGNIGTTIFHGVGTCRMGIDADAVVDPQLRVHGIERLRIADASIMPTITSGNTNAPVCMIAEKAADLIRAGG
;
A
#
# COMPACT_ATOMS: atom_id res chain seq x y z
N PRO A 1 -5.72 -22.45 -1.22
CA PRO A 1 -5.85 -21.21 -0.42
C PRO A 1 -6.11 -19.99 -1.31
N TRP A 2 -7.06 -19.11 -0.93
CA TRP A 2 -7.41 -17.91 -1.72
C TRP A 2 -6.25 -16.91 -1.89
N ILE A 3 -5.29 -16.92 -0.97
CA ILE A 3 -4.09 -16.08 -1.01
C ILE A 3 -3.30 -16.18 -2.33
N HIS A 4 -3.34 -17.32 -3.05
CA HIS A 4 -2.58 -17.49 -4.29
C HIS A 4 -3.33 -17.01 -5.53
N ILE A 5 -4.64 -16.90 -5.46
CA ILE A 5 -5.49 -16.50 -6.58
C ILE A 5 -5.58 -14.97 -6.55
N PRO A 6 -5.19 -14.26 -7.63
CA PRO A 6 -5.17 -12.80 -7.66
C PRO A 6 -6.45 -12.15 -7.13
N ILE A 7 -7.62 -12.47 -7.68
CA ILE A 7 -8.90 -11.90 -7.23
C ILE A 7 -9.19 -12.23 -5.77
N GLY A 8 -8.59 -13.28 -5.19
CA GLY A 8 -8.85 -13.76 -3.84
C GLY A 8 -8.54 -12.78 -2.71
N TYR A 9 -7.89 -11.64 -2.98
CA TYR A 9 -7.59 -10.61 -1.98
C TYR A 9 -8.84 -10.16 -1.19
N HIS A 10 -9.99 -10.00 -1.86
CA HIS A 10 -11.24 -9.62 -1.19
C HIS A 10 -11.73 -10.66 -0.18
N ARG A 11 -11.34 -11.94 -0.33
CA ARG A 11 -11.64 -13.00 0.64
C ARG A 11 -10.60 -13.12 1.75
N CYS A 12 -9.45 -12.47 1.59
CA CYS A 12 -8.42 -12.39 2.61
C CYS A 12 -8.71 -11.26 3.61
N HIS A 13 -9.26 -10.13 3.14
CA HIS A 13 -9.63 -9.02 4.01
C HIS A 13 -10.71 -9.44 5.01
N GLY A 14 -10.48 -9.20 6.30
CA GLY A 14 -11.34 -9.60 7.41
C GLY A 14 -11.30 -11.09 7.76
N ASN A 15 -10.42 -11.88 7.13
CA ASN A 15 -10.24 -13.30 7.46
C ASN A 15 -9.14 -13.46 8.53
N PRO A 16 -9.47 -13.82 9.78
CA PRO A 16 -8.52 -13.82 10.89
C PRO A 16 -7.37 -14.84 10.74
N ARG A 17 -7.46 -15.77 9.76
CA ARG A 17 -6.38 -16.70 9.44
C ARG A 17 -5.22 -16.07 8.67
N VAL A 18 -5.45 -14.94 8.01
CA VAL A 18 -4.47 -14.29 7.11
C VAL A 18 -4.46 -12.76 7.22
N ASP A 19 -5.38 -12.18 7.99
CA ASP A 19 -5.52 -10.75 8.25
C ASP A 19 -5.53 -10.51 9.76
N TRP A 20 -4.91 -9.42 10.20
CA TRP A 20 -5.05 -8.91 11.56
C TRP A 20 -6.44 -8.35 11.84
N CYS A 21 -7.25 -8.07 10.83
CA CYS A 21 -8.62 -7.59 10.96
C CYS A 21 -8.75 -6.24 11.70
N SER A 22 -7.70 -5.41 11.62
CA SER A 22 -7.68 -4.09 12.23
C SER A 22 -8.71 -3.15 11.60
N ARG A 23 -9.05 -2.10 12.33
CA ARG A 23 -9.89 -0.99 11.88
C ARG A 23 -9.23 0.32 12.26
N THR A 24 -9.50 1.36 11.48
CA THR A 24 -9.19 2.72 11.93
C THR A 24 -10.13 3.10 13.06
N ASP A 25 -9.75 4.13 13.80
CA ASP A 25 -10.67 4.87 14.65
C ASP A 25 -11.62 5.71 13.77
N PRO A 26 -12.74 6.23 14.31
CA PRO A 26 -13.60 7.17 13.59
C PRO A 26 -12.82 8.38 13.08
N VAL A 27 -12.94 8.67 11.78
CA VAL A 27 -12.18 9.75 11.13
C VAL A 27 -13.10 10.91 10.81
N ALA A 28 -12.81 12.09 11.37
CA ALA A 28 -13.63 13.29 11.17
C ALA A 28 -13.77 13.65 9.67
N GLY A 29 -12.67 13.67 8.92
CA GLY A 29 -12.70 13.94 7.48
C GLY A 29 -13.35 12.83 6.63
N LEU A 30 -13.73 11.69 7.22
CA LEU A 30 -14.58 10.68 6.60
C LEU A 30 -16.02 10.72 7.14
N ASN A 31 -16.46 11.88 7.64
CA ASN A 31 -17.78 12.11 8.23
C ASN A 31 -18.07 11.17 9.41
N GLY A 32 -17.05 10.91 10.24
CA GLY A 32 -17.15 10.05 11.43
C GLY A 32 -17.11 8.56 11.14
N ARG A 33 -16.92 8.15 9.88
CA ARG A 33 -16.76 6.73 9.53
C ARG A 33 -15.42 6.21 9.99
N ASP A 34 -15.40 4.93 10.35
CA ASP A 34 -14.20 4.14 10.50
C ASP A 34 -14.04 3.19 9.30
N LEU A 35 -12.80 2.77 9.03
CA LEU A 35 -12.48 1.91 7.89
C LEU A 35 -11.90 0.58 8.35
N VAL A 36 -12.21 -0.49 7.62
CA VAL A 36 -11.41 -1.72 7.72
C VAL A 36 -9.97 -1.43 7.27
N TYR A 37 -9.00 -1.94 8.02
CA TYR A 37 -7.58 -1.73 7.75
C TYR A 37 -6.84 -3.08 7.68
N PRO A 38 -7.06 -3.89 6.62
CA PRO A 38 -6.47 -5.20 6.47
C PRO A 38 -4.94 -5.15 6.48
N ARG A 39 -4.34 -6.06 7.25
CA ARG A 39 -2.88 -6.22 7.36
C ARG A 39 -2.57 -7.71 7.34
N GLY A 40 -1.64 -8.13 6.49
CA GLY A 40 -1.32 -9.55 6.33
C GLY A 40 -0.78 -10.17 7.63
N ARG A 41 -1.51 -11.14 8.18
CA ARG A 41 -1.11 -12.02 9.29
C ARG A 41 -0.77 -13.40 8.75
N VAL A 42 0.24 -13.45 7.88
CA VAL A 42 0.73 -14.66 7.22
C VAL A 42 2.14 -14.41 6.72
N LEU A 43 2.93 -15.46 6.46
CA LEU A 43 4.23 -15.31 5.81
C LEU A 43 4.11 -14.48 4.51
N GLY A 44 5.00 -13.49 4.37
CA GLY A 44 4.97 -12.49 3.31
C GLY A 44 4.19 -11.22 3.67
N GLY A 45 3.49 -11.22 4.80
CA GLY A 45 2.77 -10.05 5.33
C GLY A 45 1.76 -9.50 4.32
N GLY A 46 1.75 -8.17 4.16
CA GLY A 46 0.86 -7.49 3.22
C GLY A 46 0.96 -8.00 1.78
N SER A 47 2.16 -8.39 1.31
CA SER A 47 2.35 -8.87 -0.07
C SER A 47 1.57 -10.16 -0.39
N SER A 48 1.19 -10.95 0.64
CA SER A 48 0.38 -12.16 0.50
C SER A 48 -1.13 -11.88 0.38
N ILE A 49 -1.58 -10.65 0.65
CA ILE A 49 -3.00 -10.27 0.59
C ILE A 49 -3.29 -8.98 -0.20
N ASN A 50 -2.26 -8.25 -0.69
CA ASN A 50 -2.39 -6.95 -1.37
C ASN A 50 -3.04 -7.01 -2.77
N GLY A 51 -3.14 -5.87 -3.44
CA GLY A 51 -3.59 -5.75 -4.84
C GLY A 51 -2.57 -6.15 -5.91
N MET A 52 -1.35 -6.55 -5.52
CA MET A 52 -0.22 -6.96 -6.37
C MET A 52 0.35 -5.89 -7.31
N ILE A 53 -0.24 -4.70 -7.39
CA ILE A 53 0.27 -3.65 -8.28
C ILE A 53 1.74 -3.36 -7.97
N PHE A 54 2.57 -3.41 -9.02
CA PHE A 54 3.98 -3.11 -8.93
C PHE A 54 4.21 -1.67 -9.40
N MET A 55 4.74 -0.86 -8.49
CA MET A 55 5.05 0.55 -8.69
C MET A 55 6.24 0.90 -7.81
N ARG A 56 7.18 1.68 -8.33
CA ARG A 56 8.34 2.15 -7.55
C ARG A 56 8.07 3.48 -6.85
N GLY A 57 7.16 4.31 -7.36
CA GLY A 57 7.05 5.71 -6.94
C GLY A 57 7.81 6.64 -7.88
N SER A 58 7.90 7.92 -7.52
CA SER A 58 8.62 8.93 -8.30
C SER A 58 10.08 9.01 -7.84
N PRO A 59 11.06 9.18 -8.75
CA PRO A 59 12.44 9.50 -8.38
C PRO A 59 12.56 10.63 -7.36
N LEU A 60 11.73 11.67 -7.53
CA LEU A 60 11.72 12.84 -6.66
C LEU A 60 11.28 12.54 -5.22
N ASP A 61 10.59 11.42 -4.96
CA ASP A 61 10.29 10.99 -3.59
C ASP A 61 11.57 10.66 -2.81
N TYR A 62 12.47 9.95 -3.47
CA TYR A 62 13.73 9.46 -2.90
C TYR A 62 14.75 10.59 -2.79
N ASP A 63 14.83 11.44 -3.81
CA ASP A 63 15.65 12.64 -3.74
C ASP A 63 15.18 13.57 -2.62
N HIS A 64 13.88 13.66 -2.39
CA HIS A 64 13.34 14.37 -1.23
C HIS A 64 13.76 13.71 0.09
N TRP A 65 13.72 12.37 0.21
CA TRP A 65 14.24 11.70 1.41
C TRP A 65 15.70 12.03 1.68
N ALA A 66 16.54 12.04 0.63
CA ALA A 66 17.93 12.45 0.75
C ALA A 66 18.09 13.93 1.15
N ALA A 67 17.29 14.83 0.57
CA ALA A 67 17.27 16.25 0.90
C ALA A 67 16.86 16.53 2.36
N LEU A 68 16.08 15.65 2.99
CA LEU A 68 15.79 15.67 4.43
C LEU A 68 16.97 15.22 5.31
N GLY A 69 18.16 15.03 4.73
CA GLY A 69 19.39 14.65 5.43
C GLY A 69 19.69 13.14 5.41
N ASN A 70 18.87 12.33 4.74
CA ASN A 70 19.05 10.87 4.68
C ASN A 70 20.00 10.48 3.54
N ALA A 71 21.30 10.73 3.71
CA ALA A 71 22.31 10.40 2.73
C ALA A 71 22.24 8.92 2.29
N GLY A 72 22.44 8.67 0.99
CA GLY A 72 22.34 7.34 0.38
C GLY A 72 20.93 6.91 0.03
N TRP A 73 19.90 7.73 0.24
CA TRP A 73 18.49 7.43 -0.08
C TRP A 73 17.97 8.17 -1.32
N SER A 74 18.85 8.79 -2.12
CA SER A 74 18.46 9.42 -3.39
C SER A 74 17.98 8.37 -4.39
N TRP A 75 17.31 8.80 -5.46
CA TRP A 75 16.86 7.88 -6.51
C TRP A 75 18.01 7.04 -7.09
N ASP A 76 19.16 7.68 -7.35
CA ASP A 76 20.33 7.03 -7.92
C ASP A 76 20.92 5.98 -6.96
N ASP A 77 20.83 6.20 -5.65
CA ASP A 77 21.29 5.24 -4.65
C ASP A 77 20.35 4.03 -4.54
N VAL A 78 19.04 4.23 -4.67
CA VAL A 78 18.04 3.18 -4.42
C VAL A 78 17.62 2.43 -5.68
N LEU A 79 17.77 3.02 -6.87
CA LEU A 79 17.45 2.35 -8.14
C LEU A 79 18.17 1.00 -8.30
N PRO A 80 19.49 0.85 -8.02
CA PRO A 80 20.16 -0.45 -8.06
C PRO A 80 19.53 -1.51 -7.15
N LEU A 81 18.95 -1.09 -6.02
CA LEU A 81 18.28 -1.98 -5.07
C LEU A 81 16.91 -2.44 -5.58
N PHE A 82 16.16 -1.57 -6.25
CA PHE A 82 14.96 -1.96 -6.99
C PHE A 82 15.26 -2.98 -8.08
N LEU A 83 16.30 -2.71 -8.89
CA LEU A 83 16.71 -3.59 -9.97
C LEU A 83 17.18 -4.95 -9.45
N ARG A 84 17.80 -5.01 -8.26
CA ARG A 84 18.34 -6.25 -7.71
C ARG A 84 17.29 -7.37 -7.63
N HIS A 85 16.11 -7.04 -7.13
CA HIS A 85 15.04 -8.02 -6.91
C HIS A 85 14.00 -8.07 -8.04
N GLU A 86 14.07 -7.19 -9.05
CA GLU A 86 13.09 -7.16 -10.13
C GLU A 86 13.30 -8.30 -11.14
N ASP A 87 12.21 -8.98 -11.49
CA ASP A 87 12.11 -9.89 -12.64
C ASP A 87 11.00 -9.42 -13.58
N GLN A 88 11.34 -8.43 -14.40
CA GLN A 88 10.43 -7.72 -15.31
C GLN A 88 10.00 -8.60 -16.49
N HIS A 89 8.71 -8.85 -16.64
CA HIS A 89 8.10 -9.64 -17.72
C HIS A 89 6.92 -8.97 -18.42
N ALA A 90 6.54 -7.76 -18.02
CA ALA A 90 5.48 -6.98 -18.64
C ALA A 90 5.94 -6.15 -19.84
N ILE A 91 7.22 -5.74 -19.84
CA ILE A 91 7.86 -4.88 -20.83
C ILE A 91 9.28 -5.39 -21.14
N GLU A 92 9.88 -4.90 -22.23
CA GLU A 92 11.27 -5.19 -22.59
C GLU A 92 12.23 -4.21 -21.90
N PRO A 93 13.07 -4.65 -20.94
CA PRO A 93 13.92 -3.75 -20.16
C PRO A 93 14.85 -2.84 -20.99
N GLU A 94 15.31 -3.34 -22.13
CA GLU A 94 16.22 -2.65 -23.06
C GLU A 94 15.60 -1.36 -23.62
N GLU A 95 14.27 -1.34 -23.81
CA GLU A 95 13.51 -0.18 -24.30
C GLU A 95 13.44 0.97 -23.27
N PHE A 96 13.80 0.70 -22.02
CA PHE A 96 13.69 1.65 -20.90
C PHE A 96 15.05 2.03 -20.31
N GLY A 97 16.12 1.93 -21.12
CA GLY A 97 17.45 2.44 -20.79
C GLY A 97 18.11 1.76 -19.58
N GLY A 98 17.87 0.46 -19.40
CA GLY A 98 18.45 -0.31 -18.28
C GLY A 98 17.83 0.00 -16.92
N ARG A 99 16.70 0.74 -16.88
CA ARG A 99 15.96 1.04 -15.65
C ARG A 99 15.03 -0.09 -15.21
N HIS A 100 15.07 -1.23 -15.91
CA HIS A 100 14.45 -2.48 -15.47
C HIS A 100 15.44 -3.63 -15.57
N ARG A 101 15.15 -4.72 -14.86
CA ARG A 101 15.95 -5.93 -14.87
C ARG A 101 15.07 -7.18 -14.96
N ARG A 102 15.61 -8.21 -15.61
CA ARG A 102 15.12 -9.60 -15.59
C ARG A 102 16.00 -10.47 -14.68
N GLY A 103 15.40 -11.47 -14.04
CA GLY A 103 16.13 -12.50 -13.29
C GLY A 103 16.23 -12.28 -11.78
N GLY A 104 15.62 -11.23 -11.22
CA GLY A 104 15.44 -11.09 -9.76
C GLY A 104 14.40 -12.06 -9.18
N GLU A 105 14.16 -11.98 -7.88
CA GLU A 105 13.22 -12.86 -7.17
C GLU A 105 11.75 -12.45 -7.34
N LEU A 106 11.51 -11.15 -7.51
CA LEU A 106 10.18 -10.54 -7.55
C LEU A 106 9.70 -10.38 -9.00
N ARG A 107 8.93 -11.38 -9.44
CA ARG A 107 8.25 -11.41 -10.74
C ARG A 107 7.32 -10.20 -10.92
N VAL A 108 7.38 -9.56 -12.07
CA VAL A 108 6.47 -8.49 -12.51
C VAL A 108 5.88 -8.87 -13.87
N GLU A 109 4.56 -9.04 -13.96
CA GLU A 109 3.85 -9.44 -15.19
C GLU A 109 2.75 -8.44 -15.54
N GLY A 110 2.41 -8.35 -16.83
CA GLY A 110 1.26 -7.59 -17.32
C GLY A 110 -0.08 -8.27 -17.02
N SER A 111 -1.17 -7.54 -17.26
CA SER A 111 -2.53 -8.06 -17.06
C SER A 111 -2.82 -9.28 -17.95
N ARG A 112 -3.44 -10.32 -17.37
CA ARG A 112 -3.93 -11.52 -18.08
C ARG A 112 -5.43 -11.44 -18.41
N ILE A 113 -5.97 -10.23 -18.45
CA ILE A 113 -7.34 -9.91 -18.81
C ILE A 113 -7.39 -8.60 -19.60
N HIS A 114 -8.35 -8.51 -20.51
CA HIS A 114 -8.68 -7.33 -21.26
C HIS A 114 -10.18 -7.03 -21.08
N TRP A 115 -10.53 -5.74 -21.03
CA TRP A 115 -11.89 -5.24 -20.95
C TRP A 115 -12.03 -4.03 -21.86
N ASP A 116 -13.00 -4.05 -22.77
CA ASP A 116 -13.23 -2.98 -23.75
C ASP A 116 -13.43 -1.61 -23.07
N VAL A 117 -14.04 -1.57 -21.87
CA VAL A 117 -14.24 -0.33 -21.11
C VAL A 117 -12.91 0.33 -20.69
N MET A 118 -11.81 -0.42 -20.61
CA MET A 118 -10.48 0.15 -20.36
C MET A 118 -9.95 0.88 -21.61
N ASP A 119 -10.27 0.40 -22.82
CA ASP A 119 -9.90 1.10 -24.05
C ASP A 119 -10.71 2.38 -24.23
N VAL A 120 -11.99 2.35 -23.86
CA VAL A 120 -12.84 3.54 -23.84
C VAL A 120 -12.30 4.57 -22.85
N PHE A 121 -11.92 4.15 -21.64
CA PHE A 121 -11.29 5.04 -20.67
C PHE A 121 -9.97 5.60 -21.20
N ARG A 122 -9.13 4.77 -21.83
CA ARG A 122 -7.89 5.23 -22.45
C ARG A 122 -8.16 6.32 -23.48
N ALA A 123 -9.06 6.09 -24.42
CA ALA A 123 -9.41 7.06 -25.46
C ALA A 123 -9.95 8.36 -24.87
N ALA A 124 -10.77 8.26 -23.82
CA ALA A 124 -11.27 9.43 -23.08
C ALA A 124 -10.15 10.20 -22.38
N ALA A 125 -9.21 9.53 -21.73
CA ALA A 125 -8.07 10.19 -21.10
C ALA A 125 -7.14 10.86 -22.13
N GLU A 126 -6.91 10.21 -23.29
CA GLU A 126 -6.18 10.80 -24.42
C GLU A 126 -6.90 12.06 -24.95
N GLN A 127 -8.22 12.02 -25.09
CA GLN A 127 -9.04 13.21 -25.45
C GLN A 127 -8.96 14.32 -24.39
N ALA A 128 -8.78 13.96 -23.12
CA ALA A 128 -8.56 14.91 -22.02
C ALA A 128 -7.10 15.41 -21.92
N GLY A 129 -6.21 14.99 -22.82
CA GLY A 129 -4.82 15.48 -22.94
C GLY A 129 -3.75 14.60 -22.28
N TYR A 130 -4.10 13.40 -21.80
CA TYR A 130 -3.13 12.49 -21.17
C TYR A 130 -2.49 11.54 -22.19
N THR A 131 -1.18 11.30 -22.06
CA THR A 131 -0.45 10.42 -22.99
C THR A 131 -0.38 8.98 -22.47
N TRP A 132 -0.64 8.01 -23.35
CA TRP A 132 -0.43 6.58 -23.04
C TRP A 132 1.06 6.25 -22.94
N MET A 133 1.44 5.57 -21.86
CA MET A 133 2.79 5.15 -21.54
C MET A 133 2.81 3.64 -21.32
N ALA A 134 3.82 2.97 -21.87
CA ALA A 134 4.01 1.53 -21.70
C ALA A 134 4.45 1.16 -20.27
N ASP A 135 5.11 2.08 -19.56
CA ASP A 135 5.48 1.90 -18.16
C ASP A 135 5.17 3.16 -17.33
N LEU A 136 4.38 2.96 -16.27
CA LEU A 136 4.03 3.99 -15.30
C LEU A 136 5.07 4.14 -14.17
N SER A 137 6.03 3.21 -14.08
CA SER A 137 7.16 3.32 -13.13
C SER A 137 8.37 4.06 -13.73
N HIS A 138 8.28 4.52 -15.00
CA HIS A 138 9.37 5.18 -15.68
C HIS A 138 9.39 6.69 -15.45
N GLY A 139 10.19 7.14 -14.49
CA GLY A 139 10.41 8.56 -14.23
C GLY A 139 9.21 9.26 -13.57
N ASP A 140 9.18 10.59 -13.64
CA ASP A 140 8.14 11.42 -13.03
C ASP A 140 7.28 12.07 -14.13
N ARG A 141 6.30 11.32 -14.64
CA ARG A 141 5.50 11.74 -15.81
C ARG A 141 4.00 11.68 -15.56
N GLU A 142 3.32 12.71 -16.05
CA GLU A 142 1.86 12.75 -16.19
C GLU A 142 1.45 11.91 -17.41
N GLY A 143 0.48 11.01 -17.23
CA GLY A 143 0.06 10.09 -18.28
C GLY A 143 -0.66 8.85 -17.74
N LEU A 144 -1.10 7.98 -18.64
CA LEU A 144 -1.84 6.76 -18.34
C LEU A 144 -1.17 5.53 -18.93
N GLY A 145 -1.44 4.35 -18.40
CA GLY A 145 -0.79 3.14 -18.86
C GLY A 145 -1.32 1.86 -18.21
N PRO A 146 -0.83 0.69 -18.65
CA PRO A 146 -1.22 -0.57 -18.06
C PRO A 146 -0.59 -0.73 -16.67
N LEU A 147 -1.36 -1.22 -15.70
CA LEU A 147 -0.81 -1.58 -14.39
C LEU A 147 -0.14 -2.95 -14.46
N GLN A 148 1.12 -2.99 -14.03
CA GLN A 148 1.88 -4.22 -13.87
C GLN A 148 1.64 -4.82 -12.48
N ALA A 149 1.83 -6.12 -12.33
CA ALA A 149 1.56 -6.81 -11.07
C ALA A 149 2.60 -7.85 -10.69
N ASN A 150 2.82 -8.01 -9.38
CA ASN A 150 3.59 -9.10 -8.81
C ASN A 150 2.84 -10.44 -8.93
N GLN A 151 2.91 -11.03 -10.11
CA GLN A 151 2.29 -12.30 -10.45
C GLN A 151 3.27 -13.18 -11.22
N ARG A 152 3.12 -14.50 -11.11
CA ARG A 152 3.81 -15.48 -11.95
C ARG A 152 2.80 -16.46 -12.53
N ALA A 153 2.62 -16.44 -13.85
CA ALA A 153 1.68 -17.30 -14.56
C ALA A 153 0.23 -17.22 -13.99
N GLY A 154 -0.23 -16.01 -13.68
CA GLY A 154 -1.58 -15.75 -13.17
C GLY A 154 -1.81 -16.15 -11.70
N LEU A 155 -0.73 -16.41 -10.94
CA LEU A 155 -0.76 -16.59 -9.48
C LEU A 155 -0.08 -15.42 -8.79
N ARG A 156 -0.57 -15.03 -7.62
CA ARG A 156 0.09 -14.03 -6.76
C ARG A 156 1.53 -14.42 -6.45
N TRP A 157 2.44 -13.46 -6.54
CA TRP A 157 3.85 -13.63 -6.22
C TRP A 157 4.27 -12.73 -5.02
N SER A 158 4.11 -13.26 -3.80
CA SER A 158 4.42 -12.54 -2.55
C SER A 158 5.90 -12.63 -2.18
N SER A 159 6.36 -11.79 -1.25
CA SER A 159 7.75 -11.81 -0.75
C SER A 159 8.12 -13.16 -0.11
N ALA A 160 7.17 -13.85 0.51
CA ALA A 160 7.40 -15.21 1.01
C ALA A 160 7.68 -16.22 -0.11
N ARG A 161 7.07 -16.06 -1.30
CA ARG A 161 7.34 -16.94 -2.44
C ARG A 161 8.63 -16.56 -3.16
N ALA A 162 8.88 -15.25 -3.29
CA ALA A 162 10.04 -14.70 -3.96
C ALA A 162 11.34 -15.00 -3.19
N PHE A 163 11.40 -14.61 -1.91
CA PHE A 163 12.65 -14.61 -1.14
C PHE A 163 12.73 -15.74 -0.12
N LEU A 164 11.67 -15.96 0.66
CA LEU A 164 11.72 -16.90 1.79
C LEU A 164 11.68 -18.37 1.32
N ARG A 165 10.78 -18.70 0.39
CA ARG A 165 10.58 -20.08 -0.07
C ARG A 165 11.85 -20.70 -0.66
N PRO A 166 12.66 -20.01 -1.50
CA PRO A 166 13.93 -20.55 -1.95
C PRO A 166 14.98 -20.67 -0.83
N ALA A 167 14.97 -19.76 0.14
CA ALA A 167 15.96 -19.72 1.22
C ALA A 167 15.65 -20.64 2.41
N ARG A 168 14.41 -21.14 2.54
CA ARG A 168 13.92 -21.88 3.73
C ARG A 168 14.68 -23.15 4.10
N HIS A 169 15.48 -23.70 3.17
CA HIS A 169 16.24 -24.93 3.37
C HIS A 169 17.65 -24.67 3.90
N ARG A 170 18.05 -23.40 4.04
CA ARG A 170 19.36 -23.04 4.55
C ARG A 170 19.44 -23.36 6.05
N PRO A 171 20.50 -24.03 6.52
CA PRO A 171 20.62 -24.47 7.91
C PRO A 171 20.79 -23.32 8.91
N ASN A 172 21.05 -22.10 8.43
CA ASN A 172 21.21 -20.90 9.24
C ASN A 172 19.96 -19.99 9.23
N LEU A 173 18.80 -20.51 8.85
CA LEU A 173 17.54 -19.77 8.82
C LEU A 173 16.43 -20.59 9.50
N ASP A 174 15.97 -20.10 10.66
CA ASP A 174 14.79 -20.61 11.34
C ASP A 174 13.58 -19.71 11.06
N VAL A 175 12.43 -20.32 10.75
CA VAL A 175 11.17 -19.62 10.51
C VAL A 175 10.13 -20.10 11.50
N LEU A 176 9.85 -19.28 12.51
CA LEU A 176 8.86 -19.58 13.54
C LEU A 176 7.50 -18.98 13.15
N THR A 177 6.58 -19.82 12.68
CA THR A 177 5.18 -19.44 12.45
C THR A 177 4.35 -19.55 13.72
N HIS A 178 3.14 -18.98 13.72
CA HIS A 178 2.23 -19.02 14.88
C HIS A 178 2.87 -18.50 16.19
N THR A 179 3.80 -17.55 16.03
CA THR A 179 4.59 -16.95 17.10
C THR A 179 4.38 -15.44 17.05
N THR A 180 3.86 -14.87 18.13
CA THR A 180 3.65 -13.42 18.26
C THR A 180 4.77 -12.86 19.13
N VAL A 181 5.44 -11.81 18.67
CA VAL A 181 6.36 -11.04 19.51
C VAL A 181 5.53 -10.08 20.36
N GLU A 182 5.67 -10.15 21.68
CA GLU A 182 4.87 -9.35 22.62
C GLU A 182 5.67 -8.17 23.19
N GLN A 183 6.99 -8.34 23.35
CA GLN A 183 7.87 -7.31 23.89
C GLN A 183 9.31 -7.50 23.42
N ILE A 184 10.04 -6.39 23.27
CA ILE A 184 11.50 -6.36 23.13
C ILE A 184 12.08 -6.17 24.53
N LEU A 185 12.97 -7.07 24.96
CA LEU A 185 13.65 -6.96 26.24
C LEU A 185 14.90 -6.09 26.05
N ILE A 186 14.99 -5.04 26.88
CA ILE A 186 16.04 -4.02 26.82
C ILE A 186 16.82 -4.04 28.13
N GLU A 187 18.14 -4.06 28.03
CA GLU A 187 19.07 -3.93 29.16
C GLU A 187 20.07 -2.82 28.83
N ASN A 188 20.27 -1.85 29.72
CA ASN A 188 21.25 -0.75 29.53
C ASN A 188 21.18 -0.09 28.13
N ARG A 189 19.95 0.28 27.70
CA ARG A 189 19.67 0.86 26.37
C ARG A 189 20.06 -0.03 25.19
N ARG A 190 20.02 -1.35 25.36
CA ARG A 190 20.35 -2.32 24.31
C ARG A 190 19.31 -3.41 24.21
N ALA A 191 18.89 -3.72 22.99
CA ALA A 191 17.97 -4.82 22.73
C ALA A 191 18.69 -6.18 22.82
N VAL A 192 18.23 -7.04 23.72
CA VAL A 192 18.92 -8.31 24.06
C VAL A 192 18.10 -9.56 23.76
N ALA A 193 16.77 -9.47 23.77
CA ALA A 193 15.90 -10.61 23.53
C ALA A 193 14.49 -10.16 23.12
N LEU A 194 13.69 -11.12 22.65
CA LEU A 194 12.26 -10.95 22.39
C LEU A 194 11.47 -11.83 23.35
N ARG A 195 10.47 -11.27 24.03
CA ARG A 195 9.41 -12.07 24.65
C ARG A 195 8.40 -12.42 23.56
N ILE A 196 8.13 -13.71 23.41
CA ILE A 196 7.21 -14.24 22.41
C ILE A 196 6.11 -15.06 23.06
N ARG A 197 5.00 -15.19 22.36
CA ARG A 197 3.96 -16.19 22.63
C ARG A 197 3.81 -17.12 21.45
N ARG A 198 4.00 -18.41 21.67
CA ARG A 198 3.87 -19.47 20.65
C ARG A 198 2.94 -20.53 21.19
N GLU A 199 1.86 -20.81 20.44
CA GLU A 199 0.86 -21.81 20.83
C GLU A 199 0.29 -21.60 22.25
N GLY A 200 0.21 -20.34 22.68
CA GLY A 200 -0.28 -19.94 24.01
C GLY A 200 0.80 -19.86 25.09
N ILE A 201 1.98 -20.44 24.86
CA ILE A 201 3.10 -20.51 25.80
C ILE A 201 4.01 -19.30 25.59
N GLU A 202 4.40 -18.65 26.69
CA GLU A 202 5.39 -17.58 26.68
C GLU A 202 6.81 -18.15 26.64
N ASP A 203 7.68 -17.53 25.85
CA ASP A 203 9.09 -17.89 25.74
C ASP A 203 9.97 -16.65 25.48
N ILE A 204 11.27 -16.78 25.68
CA ILE A 204 12.26 -15.72 25.47
C ILE A 204 13.26 -16.16 24.40
N LEU A 205 13.36 -15.37 23.33
CA LEU A 205 14.34 -15.58 22.25
C LEU A 205 15.48 -14.57 22.36
N PRO A 206 16.68 -14.98 22.81
CA PRO A 206 17.83 -14.08 22.92
C PRO A 206 18.43 -13.74 21.54
N ALA A 207 18.91 -12.51 21.38
CA ALA A 207 19.56 -12.01 20.17
C ALA A 207 21.02 -11.61 20.44
N ARG A 208 21.96 -12.37 19.87
CA ARG A 208 23.40 -12.14 20.10
C ARG A 208 23.97 -10.89 19.41
N ARG A 209 23.39 -10.48 18.28
CA ARG A 209 23.92 -9.40 17.42
C ARG A 209 22.95 -8.22 17.40
N GLU A 210 21.78 -8.41 16.83
CA GLU A 210 20.82 -7.33 16.56
C GLU A 210 19.40 -7.89 16.45
N ILE A 211 18.41 -7.07 16.80
CA ILE A 211 16.99 -7.31 16.54
C ILE A 211 16.56 -6.37 15.41
N ILE A 212 15.90 -6.91 14.39
CA ILE A 212 15.40 -6.14 13.25
C ILE A 212 13.87 -6.25 13.23
N LEU A 213 13.19 -5.12 13.39
CA LEU A 213 11.74 -5.04 13.33
C LEU A 213 11.27 -4.93 11.88
N ALA A 214 10.33 -5.79 11.51
CA ALA A 214 9.64 -5.76 10.23
C ALA A 214 8.13 -6.03 10.41
N ALA A 215 7.56 -5.51 11.50
CA ALA A 215 6.15 -5.71 11.85
C ALA A 215 5.21 -4.72 11.10
N GLY A 216 5.78 -3.82 10.32
CA GLY A 216 5.09 -2.86 9.47
C GLY A 216 4.54 -1.65 10.25
N VAL A 217 4.01 -0.68 9.51
CA VAL A 217 3.54 0.62 10.03
C VAL A 217 2.65 0.59 11.27
N VAL A 218 1.89 -0.49 11.51
CA VAL A 218 1.04 -0.62 12.71
C VAL A 218 1.74 -1.41 13.81
N GLY A 219 2.29 -2.58 13.48
CA GLY A 219 2.85 -3.50 14.48
C GLY A 219 4.18 -3.01 15.07
N THR A 220 5.01 -2.33 14.28
CA THR A 220 6.31 -1.81 14.72
C THR A 220 6.17 -0.74 15.82
N PRO A 221 5.43 0.37 15.64
CA PRO A 221 5.28 1.35 16.71
C PRO A 221 4.56 0.77 17.93
N GLN A 222 3.57 -0.12 17.73
CA GLN A 222 2.90 -0.80 18.84
C GLN A 222 3.89 -1.62 19.67
N LEU A 223 4.74 -2.42 19.04
CA LEU A 223 5.72 -3.24 19.72
C LEU A 223 6.75 -2.38 20.48
N LEU A 224 7.20 -1.27 19.90
CA LEU A 224 8.10 -0.32 20.58
C LEU A 224 7.41 0.27 21.83
N GLN A 225 6.17 0.74 21.69
CA GLN A 225 5.39 1.31 22.80
C GLN A 225 5.19 0.28 23.93
N LEU A 226 4.79 -0.96 23.60
CA LEU A 226 4.67 -2.06 24.58
C LEU A 226 6.01 -2.44 25.24
N SER A 227 7.12 -2.11 24.59
CA SER A 227 8.48 -2.33 25.11
C SER A 227 9.03 -1.16 25.91
N GLY A 228 8.20 -0.16 26.22
CA GLY A 228 8.61 1.02 27.00
C GLY A 228 9.41 2.05 26.20
N ILE A 229 9.32 2.02 24.87
CA ILE A 229 10.00 2.94 23.95
C ILE A 229 8.94 3.69 23.14
N GLY A 230 8.70 4.96 23.45
CA GLY A 230 7.63 5.74 22.81
C GLY A 230 7.23 6.98 23.61
N PRO A 231 6.07 7.58 23.34
CA PRO A 231 5.62 8.79 24.04
C PRO A 231 5.44 8.54 25.54
N GLY A 232 6.23 9.18 26.39
CA GLY A 232 6.30 8.92 27.83
C GLY A 232 4.93 8.99 28.52
N ASP A 233 4.13 10.01 28.23
CA ASP A 233 2.79 10.20 28.82
C ASP A 233 1.85 9.03 28.47
N LEU A 234 1.84 8.59 27.20
CA LEU A 234 1.04 7.45 26.74
C LEU A 234 1.45 6.14 27.43
N LEU A 235 2.75 5.94 27.59
CA LEU A 235 3.28 4.75 28.27
C LEU A 235 2.87 4.73 29.74
N GLN A 236 2.99 5.87 30.42
CA GLN A 236 2.58 6.03 31.83
C GLN A 236 1.08 5.83 32.01
N GLU A 237 0.24 6.36 31.10
CA GLU A 237 -1.22 6.15 31.10
C GLU A 237 -1.59 4.66 31.12
N HIS A 238 -0.83 3.83 30.41
CA HIS A 238 -1.05 2.38 30.34
C HIS A 238 -0.23 1.56 31.37
N GLY A 239 0.47 2.23 32.29
CA GLY A 239 1.27 1.59 33.33
C GLY A 239 2.50 0.85 32.79
N ILE A 240 3.06 1.30 31.67
CA ILE A 240 4.27 0.75 31.05
C ILE A 240 5.47 1.60 31.50
N PRO A 241 6.54 0.98 32.04
CA PRO A 241 7.76 1.72 32.38
C PRO A 241 8.37 2.41 31.16
N VAL A 242 8.68 3.71 31.29
CA VAL A 242 9.33 4.49 30.23
C VAL A 242 10.83 4.19 30.25
N LEU A 243 11.30 3.39 29.30
CA LEU A 243 12.73 3.11 29.10
C LEU A 243 13.39 4.17 28.22
N LEU A 244 12.65 4.67 27.23
CA LEU A 244 13.04 5.77 26.38
C LEU A 244 11.79 6.57 25.99
N ASP A 245 11.75 7.83 26.42
CA ASP A 245 10.76 8.77 25.92
C ASP A 245 11.13 9.22 24.50
N ARG A 246 10.27 8.89 23.54
CA ARG A 246 10.40 9.24 22.13
C ARG A 246 9.00 9.54 21.57
N PRO A 247 8.51 10.79 21.73
CA PRO A 247 7.15 11.16 21.33
C PRO A 247 6.81 10.91 19.86
N ALA A 248 7.80 10.87 18.98
CA ALA A 248 7.59 10.63 17.56
C ALA A 248 7.20 9.18 17.20
N ILE A 249 7.36 8.20 18.10
CA ILE A 249 7.01 6.81 17.81
C ILE A 249 5.50 6.64 17.77
N GLY A 250 5.01 6.23 16.59
CA GLY A 250 3.60 6.10 16.30
C GLY A 250 3.01 7.31 15.59
N GLU A 251 3.71 8.46 15.55
CA GLU A 251 3.24 9.68 14.88
C GLU A 251 3.60 9.69 13.38
N ASN A 252 3.28 10.76 12.65
CA ASN A 252 3.59 10.88 11.21
C ASN A 252 3.01 9.74 10.34
N PHE A 253 1.92 9.10 10.78
CA PHE A 253 1.23 8.12 9.95
C PHE A 253 0.71 8.80 8.69
N GLN A 254 1.05 8.23 7.54
CA GLN A 254 0.63 8.69 6.21
C GLN A 254 0.06 7.50 5.45
N ASP A 255 -0.99 7.72 4.67
CA ASP A 255 -1.59 6.70 3.82
C ASP A 255 -2.31 7.36 2.63
N HIS A 256 -2.51 6.60 1.56
CA HIS A 256 -3.26 7.04 0.40
C HIS A 256 -4.75 6.76 0.60
N LEU A 257 -5.54 7.81 0.75
CA LEU A 257 -7.00 7.73 0.65
C LEU A 257 -7.39 7.67 -0.81
N GLN A 258 -8.10 6.62 -1.20
CA GLN A 258 -8.70 6.50 -2.52
C GLN A 258 -10.16 6.98 -2.51
N ILE A 259 -10.51 7.84 -3.46
CA ILE A 259 -11.84 8.40 -3.68
C ILE A 259 -12.47 7.62 -4.83
N ARG A 260 -13.52 6.84 -4.54
CA ARG A 260 -14.06 5.85 -5.48
C ARG A 260 -15.24 6.40 -6.28
N CYS A 261 -14.94 7.18 -7.31
CA CYS A 261 -15.97 7.66 -8.22
C CYS A 261 -16.48 6.50 -9.08
N ALA A 262 -17.79 6.27 -9.10
CA ALA A 262 -18.38 5.14 -9.81
C ALA A 262 -19.41 5.61 -10.83
N PHE A 263 -19.38 4.99 -12.00
CA PHE A 263 -20.21 5.34 -13.15
C PHE A 263 -20.90 4.09 -13.68
N GLU A 264 -22.21 4.18 -13.86
CA GLU A 264 -23.00 3.20 -14.60
C GLU A 264 -22.80 3.43 -16.10
N LEU A 265 -22.75 2.34 -16.86
CA LEU A 265 -22.54 2.36 -18.30
C LEU A 265 -23.60 1.50 -18.99
N SER A 266 -23.96 1.90 -20.22
CA SER A 266 -24.88 1.19 -21.10
C SER A 266 -24.14 0.58 -22.29
N GLY A 267 -24.57 -0.58 -22.77
CA GLY A 267 -24.06 -1.14 -24.04
C GLY A 267 -22.60 -1.63 -24.00
N ILE A 268 -22.00 -1.82 -22.82
CA ILE A 268 -20.65 -2.35 -22.66
C ILE A 268 -20.57 -3.36 -21.53
N THR A 269 -19.85 -4.47 -21.78
CA THR A 269 -19.74 -5.56 -20.81
C THR A 269 -18.69 -5.26 -19.75
N THR A 270 -19.08 -5.42 -18.49
CA THR A 270 -18.22 -5.25 -17.32
C THR A 270 -18.23 -6.50 -16.43
N LEU A 271 -17.42 -6.53 -15.36
CA LEU A 271 -17.44 -7.66 -14.42
C LEU A 271 -18.80 -7.80 -13.71
N ASN A 272 -19.52 -6.68 -13.53
CA ASN A 272 -20.84 -6.63 -12.90
C ASN A 272 -21.84 -7.59 -13.57
N GLU A 273 -21.76 -7.76 -14.88
CA GLU A 273 -22.67 -8.63 -15.63
C GLU A 273 -22.16 -10.06 -15.77
N THR A 274 -20.84 -10.23 -15.89
CA THR A 274 -20.22 -11.52 -16.26
C THR A 274 -20.00 -12.45 -15.08
N SER A 275 -20.45 -12.07 -13.87
CA SER A 275 -20.27 -12.84 -12.64
C SER A 275 -21.54 -13.02 -11.82
N ARG A 276 -22.72 -12.79 -12.41
CA ARG A 276 -24.01 -12.81 -11.68
C ARG A 276 -24.53 -14.22 -11.46
N THR A 277 -24.53 -15.05 -12.50
CA THR A 277 -25.13 -16.38 -12.48
C THR A 277 -24.10 -17.49 -12.22
N LEU A 278 -24.57 -18.66 -11.76
CA LEU A 278 -23.70 -19.82 -11.54
C LEU A 278 -22.98 -20.28 -12.83
N PRO A 279 -23.65 -20.38 -14.01
CA PRO A 279 -22.97 -20.73 -15.26
C PRO A 279 -21.86 -19.74 -15.65
N GLN A 280 -22.09 -18.44 -15.46
CA GLN A 280 -21.09 -17.40 -15.72
C GLN A 280 -19.88 -17.56 -14.79
N LYS A 281 -20.10 -17.75 -13.48
CA LYS A 281 -19.04 -18.02 -12.51
C LYS A 281 -18.27 -19.31 -12.84
N ALA A 282 -18.97 -20.36 -13.27
CA ALA A 282 -18.35 -21.61 -13.70
C ALA A 282 -17.45 -21.42 -14.93
N ARG A 283 -17.89 -20.64 -15.93
CA ARG A 283 -17.09 -20.28 -17.11
C ARG A 283 -15.82 -19.51 -16.73
N ILE A 284 -15.93 -18.56 -15.80
CA ILE A 284 -14.78 -17.83 -15.25
C ILE A 284 -13.82 -18.80 -14.55
N ALA A 285 -14.33 -19.68 -13.70
CA ALA A 285 -13.51 -20.66 -12.98
C ALA A 285 -12.80 -21.62 -13.93
N LEU A 286 -13.50 -22.13 -14.95
CA LEU A 286 -12.93 -23.03 -15.95
C LEU A 286 -11.84 -22.34 -16.78
N ARG A 287 -12.08 -21.10 -17.23
CA ARG A 287 -11.06 -20.30 -17.94
C ARG A 287 -9.80 -20.13 -17.08
N TYR A 288 -9.96 -19.85 -15.79
CA TYR A 288 -8.83 -19.72 -14.88
C TYR A 288 -8.12 -21.07 -14.62
N ALA A 289 -8.86 -22.17 -14.48
CA ALA A 289 -8.28 -23.50 -14.28
C ALA A 289 -7.40 -23.94 -15.46
N ILE A 290 -7.83 -23.67 -16.70
CA ILE A 290 -7.12 -24.08 -17.92
C ILE A 290 -6.02 -23.09 -18.29
N LYS A 291 -6.35 -21.79 -18.35
CA LYS A 291 -5.47 -20.76 -18.94
C LYS A 291 -4.85 -19.80 -17.92
N ARG A 292 -5.24 -19.85 -16.65
CA ARG A 292 -4.86 -18.89 -15.60
C ARG A 292 -5.12 -17.43 -15.99
N SER A 293 -6.16 -17.17 -16.77
CA SER A 293 -6.52 -15.86 -17.32
C SER A 293 -7.96 -15.49 -16.97
N GLY A 294 -8.35 -14.26 -17.30
CA GLY A 294 -9.68 -13.73 -17.01
C GLY A 294 -9.85 -13.26 -15.56
N PRO A 295 -11.10 -13.05 -15.09
CA PRO A 295 -11.37 -12.27 -13.88
C PRO A 295 -10.73 -12.80 -12.60
N MET A 296 -10.43 -14.10 -12.51
CA MET A 296 -9.76 -14.65 -11.32
C MET A 296 -8.26 -14.33 -11.26
N ALA A 297 -7.64 -14.02 -12.41
CA ALA A 297 -6.24 -13.65 -12.52
C ALA A 297 -6.00 -12.14 -12.40
N MET A 298 -7.06 -11.33 -12.36
CA MET A 298 -6.91 -9.87 -12.42
C MET A 298 -6.49 -9.27 -11.07
N PRO A 299 -5.57 -8.29 -11.06
CA PRO A 299 -5.43 -7.31 -9.98
C PRO A 299 -6.70 -6.44 -9.84
N PRO A 300 -6.86 -5.68 -8.74
CA PRO A 300 -8.03 -4.82 -8.54
C PRO A 300 -8.27 -3.78 -9.63
N ALA A 301 -7.21 -3.27 -10.26
CA ALA A 301 -7.26 -2.28 -11.33
C ALA A 301 -6.40 -2.72 -12.52
N GLN A 302 -6.75 -2.25 -13.71
CA GLN A 302 -6.09 -2.66 -14.96
C GLN A 302 -5.34 -1.50 -15.63
N VAL A 303 -5.90 -0.29 -15.56
CA VAL A 303 -5.27 0.94 -16.06
C VAL A 303 -4.96 1.86 -14.89
N GLY A 304 -3.78 2.46 -14.93
CA GLY A 304 -3.33 3.49 -14.01
C GLY A 304 -3.19 4.82 -14.74
N MET A 305 -3.26 5.92 -14.00
CA MET A 305 -2.94 7.25 -14.54
C MET A 305 -2.35 8.13 -13.44
N PHE A 306 -1.33 8.90 -13.78
CA PHE A 306 -0.79 9.97 -12.96
C PHE A 306 -1.20 11.31 -13.54
N ALA A 307 -1.71 12.18 -12.68
CA ALA A 307 -2.18 13.50 -13.07
C ALA A 307 -1.86 14.53 -11.99
N ARG A 308 -1.81 15.80 -12.41
CA ARG A 308 -1.86 16.92 -11.47
C ARG A 308 -3.33 17.23 -11.14
N SER A 309 -3.62 17.51 -9.87
CA SER A 309 -4.95 17.98 -9.47
C SER A 309 -5.26 19.36 -10.03
N ASP A 310 -4.22 20.20 -10.16
CA ASP A 310 -4.30 21.55 -10.68
C ASP A 310 -3.02 21.93 -11.49
N PRO A 311 -3.10 22.89 -12.43
CA PRO A 311 -1.95 23.26 -13.26
C PRO A 311 -0.77 23.87 -12.51
N GLY A 312 -0.97 24.36 -11.28
CA GLY A 312 0.07 25.00 -10.47
C GLY A 312 1.06 24.03 -9.84
N ARG A 313 0.81 22.72 -9.95
CA ARG A 313 1.71 21.70 -9.38
C ARG A 313 2.91 21.41 -10.26
N GLU A 314 4.05 21.29 -9.59
CA GLU A 314 5.33 20.94 -10.21
C GLU A 314 5.34 19.50 -10.73
N ARG A 315 4.67 18.57 -10.02
CA ARG A 315 4.63 17.15 -10.37
C ARG A 315 3.26 16.50 -10.08
N PRO A 316 2.94 15.35 -10.69
CA PRO A 316 1.69 14.63 -10.44
C PRO A 316 1.49 14.28 -8.96
N ASN A 317 0.31 14.58 -8.44
CA ASN A 317 -0.11 14.27 -7.07
C ASN A 317 -1.36 13.39 -7.02
N LEU A 318 -1.95 13.06 -8.16
CA LEU A 318 -3.07 12.14 -8.26
C LEU A 318 -2.64 10.84 -8.91
N GLN A 319 -3.05 9.72 -8.32
CA GLN A 319 -2.93 8.38 -8.91
C GLN A 319 -4.33 7.78 -9.09
N PHE A 320 -4.64 7.42 -10.33
CA PHE A 320 -5.87 6.73 -10.69
C PHE A 320 -5.63 5.22 -10.74
N HIS A 321 -6.61 4.49 -10.25
CA HIS A 321 -6.76 3.06 -10.40
C HIS A 321 -8.14 2.80 -11.04
N VAL A 322 -8.12 2.41 -12.30
CA VAL A 322 -9.35 2.25 -13.09
C VAL A 322 -9.76 0.78 -13.11
N GLN A 323 -11.03 0.54 -12.81
CA GLN A 323 -11.59 -0.79 -12.62
C GLN A 323 -12.74 -1.00 -13.59
N ALA A 324 -12.77 -2.15 -14.27
CA ALA A 324 -13.87 -2.57 -15.13
C ALA A 324 -15.11 -3.07 -14.34
N PHE A 325 -15.33 -2.52 -13.15
CA PHE A 325 -16.45 -2.83 -12.29
C PHE A 325 -16.78 -1.70 -11.33
N SER A 326 -18.00 -1.72 -10.82
CA SER A 326 -18.44 -0.85 -9.72
C SER A 326 -18.96 -1.67 -8.53
N MET A 327 -18.67 -1.20 -7.33
CA MET A 327 -19.20 -1.74 -6.06
C MET A 327 -19.17 -0.65 -4.99
N GLU A 328 -20.19 -0.61 -4.13
CA GLU A 328 -20.20 0.28 -2.97
C GLU A 328 -19.08 -0.07 -1.98
N GLY A 329 -18.91 -1.36 -1.67
CA GLY A 329 -17.81 -1.85 -0.86
C GLY A 329 -17.61 -3.36 -0.97
N TYR A 330 -16.49 -3.87 -0.47
CA TYR A 330 -16.16 -5.29 -0.58
C TYR A 330 -17.18 -6.22 0.10
N ARG A 331 -17.93 -5.71 1.09
CA ARG A 331 -18.96 -6.48 1.81
C ARG A 331 -20.32 -6.49 1.11
N THR A 332 -20.66 -5.43 0.38
CA THR A 332 -21.94 -5.31 -0.33
C THR A 332 -21.91 -5.98 -1.71
N GLY A 333 -20.72 -6.11 -2.31
CA GLY A 333 -20.53 -6.77 -3.58
C GLY A 333 -20.73 -5.84 -4.78
N LEU A 334 -20.75 -6.42 -5.98
CA LEU A 334 -20.87 -5.67 -7.24
C LEU A 334 -22.24 -5.00 -7.36
N ASP A 335 -22.27 -3.77 -7.88
CA ASP A 335 -23.53 -3.12 -8.25
C ASP A 335 -24.22 -3.94 -9.36
N ALA A 336 -25.56 -3.85 -9.44
CA ALA A 336 -26.32 -4.65 -10.40
C ALA A 336 -26.10 -4.22 -11.86
N ALA A 337 -26.04 -2.92 -12.12
CA ALA A 337 -25.83 -2.39 -13.47
C ALA A 337 -24.38 -2.54 -13.92
N PRO A 338 -24.10 -2.56 -15.24
CA PRO A 338 -22.75 -2.47 -15.74
C PRO A 338 -22.12 -1.16 -15.27
N GLY A 339 -20.87 -1.22 -14.80
CA GLY A 339 -20.25 -0.02 -14.27
C GLY A 339 -18.74 -0.10 -14.20
N MET A 340 -18.15 1.08 -14.01
CA MET A 340 -16.72 1.24 -13.81
C MET A 340 -16.45 2.11 -12.58
N THR A 341 -15.26 1.96 -12.03
CA THR A 341 -14.78 2.81 -10.93
C THR A 341 -13.48 3.48 -11.34
N THR A 342 -13.42 4.80 -11.19
CA THR A 342 -12.18 5.57 -11.21
C THR A 342 -11.81 5.87 -9.76
N SER A 343 -10.89 5.09 -9.20
CA SER A 343 -10.42 5.29 -7.83
C SER A 343 -9.22 6.23 -7.85
N VAL A 344 -9.34 7.40 -7.24
CA VAL A 344 -8.31 8.45 -7.31
C VAL A 344 -7.71 8.70 -5.94
N CYS A 345 -6.38 8.66 -5.83
CA CYS A 345 -5.66 8.92 -4.59
C CYS A 345 -4.88 10.23 -4.67
N ASN A 346 -4.91 11.04 -3.60
CA ASN A 346 -3.82 11.99 -3.37
C ASN A 346 -2.60 11.20 -2.89
N ILE A 347 -1.54 11.18 -3.69
CA ILE A 347 -0.29 10.46 -3.36
C ILE A 347 0.74 11.34 -2.63
N GLN A 348 0.36 12.59 -2.35
CA GLN A 348 1.15 13.53 -1.56
C GLN A 348 0.23 14.17 -0.49
N PRO A 349 -0.37 13.38 0.42
CA PRO A 349 -1.28 13.90 1.42
C PRO A 349 -0.55 14.76 2.46
N THR A 350 -1.18 15.86 2.87
CA THR A 350 -0.65 16.75 3.92
C THR A 350 -1.09 16.36 5.32
N SER A 351 -2.21 15.64 5.46
CA SER A 351 -2.66 15.11 6.75
C SER A 351 -1.63 14.15 7.35
N ARG A 352 -1.52 14.19 8.68
CA ARG A 352 -0.68 13.29 9.48
C ARG A 352 -1.50 12.66 10.60
N GLY A 353 -1.37 11.36 10.72
CA GLY A 353 -2.05 10.54 11.70
C GLY A 353 -1.11 9.95 12.75
N ASN A 354 -1.65 9.03 13.54
CA ASN A 354 -0.86 8.23 14.48
C ASN A 354 -1.37 6.79 14.69
N VAL A 355 -0.51 5.98 15.30
CA VAL A 355 -0.78 4.63 15.80
C VAL A 355 -0.30 4.55 17.26
N ARG A 356 -1.23 4.36 18.18
CA ARG A 356 -0.95 4.31 19.62
C ARG A 356 -1.58 3.09 20.28
N ILE A 357 -0.88 2.45 21.19
CA ILE A 357 -1.43 1.40 22.06
C ILE A 357 -2.72 1.86 22.73
N ARG A 358 -3.65 0.93 22.96
CA ARG A 358 -4.87 1.14 23.76
C ARG A 358 -4.78 0.51 25.14
N SER A 359 -3.82 -0.39 25.32
CA SER A 359 -3.61 -1.17 26.52
C SER A 359 -2.20 -1.74 26.52
N ARG A 360 -1.82 -2.36 27.64
CA ARG A 360 -0.58 -3.11 27.81
C ARG A 360 -0.58 -4.51 27.17
N ARG A 361 -1.65 -4.92 26.47
CA ARG A 361 -1.76 -6.24 25.85
C ARG A 361 -1.36 -6.18 24.38
N SER A 362 -0.40 -7.00 23.98
CA SER A 362 0.02 -7.16 22.58
C SER A 362 -1.10 -7.68 21.67
N SER A 363 -2.09 -8.38 22.23
CA SER A 363 -3.24 -8.91 21.50
C SER A 363 -4.28 -7.84 21.14
N ASP A 364 -4.28 -6.70 21.82
CA ASP A 364 -5.26 -5.65 21.57
C ASP A 364 -4.80 -4.83 20.36
N HIS A 365 -5.73 -4.49 19.48
CA HIS A 365 -5.41 -3.60 18.36
C HIS A 365 -5.07 -2.20 18.87
N PRO A 366 -4.01 -1.56 18.35
CA PRO A 366 -3.74 -0.17 18.66
C PRO A 366 -4.82 0.72 18.02
N THR A 367 -4.91 1.96 18.47
CA THR A 367 -5.58 3.02 17.72
C THR A 367 -4.89 3.16 16.37
N ILE A 368 -5.67 3.42 15.31
CA ILE A 368 -5.13 3.78 14.00
C ILE A 368 -5.90 5.01 13.57
N GLN A 369 -5.29 6.18 13.74
CA GLN A 369 -5.90 7.46 13.48
C GLN A 369 -5.23 8.10 12.25
N PRO A 370 -5.74 7.89 11.02
CA PRO A 370 -5.09 8.35 9.80
C PRO A 370 -5.29 9.86 9.52
N ASN A 371 -6.30 10.49 10.14
CA ASN A 371 -6.66 11.90 9.90
C ASN A 371 -6.93 12.25 8.43
N TYR A 372 -7.48 11.32 7.65
CA TYR A 372 -7.83 11.57 6.25
C TYR A 372 -8.69 12.82 6.07
N LEU A 373 -8.38 13.61 5.04
CA LEU A 373 -9.05 14.88 4.72
C LEU A 373 -9.06 15.88 5.89
N GLY A 374 -8.09 15.76 6.80
CA GLY A 374 -7.97 16.60 7.99
C GLY A 374 -7.36 17.98 7.73
N THR A 375 -6.95 18.26 6.48
CA THR A 375 -6.35 19.54 6.08
C THR A 375 -7.09 20.13 4.88
N ASP A 376 -7.11 21.45 4.76
CA ASP A 376 -7.77 22.15 3.65
C ASP A 376 -7.16 21.78 2.30
N THR A 377 -5.84 21.58 2.25
CA THR A 377 -5.13 21.11 1.05
C THR A 377 -5.64 19.74 0.60
N ASP A 378 -5.77 18.77 1.51
CA ASP A 378 -6.27 17.44 1.14
C ASP A 378 -7.74 17.49 0.71
N ARG A 379 -8.55 18.35 1.32
CA ARG A 379 -9.96 18.56 0.95
C ARG A 379 -10.08 19.17 -0.45
N ALA A 380 -9.26 20.17 -0.78
CA ALA A 380 -9.22 20.77 -2.11
C ALA A 380 -8.81 19.75 -3.18
N VAL A 381 -7.74 18.99 -2.93
CA VAL A 381 -7.28 17.93 -3.84
C VAL A 381 -8.34 16.85 -4.03
N ALA A 382 -9.08 16.48 -2.98
CA ALA A 382 -10.16 15.52 -3.07
C ALA A 382 -11.29 15.99 -4.01
N ALA A 383 -11.66 17.28 -3.93
CA ALA A 383 -12.64 17.86 -4.84
C ALA A 383 -12.13 17.88 -6.29
N ASP A 384 -10.88 18.28 -6.50
CA ASP A 384 -10.28 18.35 -7.84
C ASP A 384 -10.09 16.97 -8.46
N ALA A 385 -9.80 15.94 -7.66
CA ALA A 385 -9.77 14.55 -8.10
C ALA A 385 -11.14 14.09 -8.66
N ILE A 386 -12.25 14.45 -7.99
CA ILE A 386 -13.60 14.14 -8.47
C ILE A 386 -13.90 14.90 -9.77
N ARG A 387 -13.58 16.19 -9.83
CA ARG A 387 -13.75 17.01 -11.05
C ARG A 387 -12.96 16.45 -12.22
N LEU A 388 -11.73 16.00 -11.98
CA LEU A 388 -10.90 15.38 -13.00
C LEU A 388 -11.51 14.06 -13.51
N ALA A 389 -11.98 13.20 -12.61
CA ALA A 389 -12.67 11.97 -12.99
C ALA A 389 -13.90 12.28 -13.88
N ARG A 390 -14.74 13.25 -13.49
CA ARG A 390 -15.88 13.71 -14.29
C ARG A 390 -15.46 14.24 -15.66
N ARG A 391 -14.40 15.05 -15.73
CA ARG A 391 -13.88 15.62 -16.97
C ARG A 391 -13.42 14.54 -17.95
N ILE A 392 -12.85 13.44 -17.47
CA ILE A 392 -12.44 12.31 -18.32
C ILE A 392 -13.67 11.54 -18.78
N ILE A 393 -14.61 11.23 -17.88
CA ILE A 393 -15.82 10.48 -18.24
C ILE A 393 -16.74 11.27 -19.18
N SER A 394 -16.69 12.60 -19.19
CA SER A 394 -17.48 13.43 -20.10
C SER A 394 -16.92 13.53 -21.53
N GLN A 395 -15.77 12.93 -21.81
CA GLN A 395 -15.14 13.00 -23.14
C GLN A 395 -15.93 12.23 -24.20
N PRO A 396 -15.81 12.60 -25.50
CA PRO A 396 -16.55 11.99 -26.60
C PRO A 396 -16.52 10.45 -26.65
N ALA A 397 -15.41 9.82 -26.26
CA ALA A 397 -15.27 8.36 -26.24
C ALA A 397 -16.36 7.65 -25.40
N PHE A 398 -16.87 8.28 -24.34
CA PHE A 398 -17.89 7.68 -23.48
C PHE A 398 -19.33 7.91 -23.96
N ARG A 399 -19.58 8.80 -24.93
CA ARG A 399 -20.94 9.12 -25.39
C ARG A 399 -21.79 7.90 -25.80
N PRO A 400 -21.25 6.88 -26.51
CA PRO A 400 -22.02 5.70 -26.88
C PRO A 400 -22.51 4.87 -25.68
N TYR A 401 -21.89 5.05 -24.52
CA TYR A 401 -22.13 4.24 -23.33
C TYR A 401 -22.94 4.96 -22.25
N ALA A 402 -23.46 6.16 -22.55
CA ALA A 402 -24.34 6.95 -21.69
C ALA A 402 -23.96 6.92 -20.20
N PRO A 403 -22.74 7.41 -19.83
CA PRO A 403 -22.25 7.28 -18.47
C PRO A 403 -23.11 8.06 -17.49
N ARG A 404 -23.51 7.39 -16.40
CA ARG A 404 -24.25 8.01 -15.29
C ARG A 404 -23.46 7.90 -14.00
N GLU A 405 -23.14 9.04 -13.38
CA GLU A 405 -22.44 9.05 -12.10
C GLU A 405 -23.33 8.50 -10.98
N ILE A 406 -22.87 7.43 -10.33
CA ILE A 406 -23.52 6.80 -9.17
C ILE A 406 -22.95 7.37 -7.87
N ARG A 407 -21.63 7.57 -7.82
CA ARG A 407 -20.90 8.01 -6.62
C ARG A 407 -19.80 9.01 -7.02
N PRO A 408 -19.65 10.16 -6.33
CA PRO A 408 -20.51 10.65 -5.23
C PRO A 408 -21.93 11.07 -5.66
N GLY A 409 -22.15 11.25 -6.96
CA GLY A 409 -23.44 11.65 -7.53
C GLY A 409 -23.35 13.03 -8.18
N ALA A 410 -24.12 13.26 -9.23
CA ALA A 410 -23.95 14.41 -10.12
C ALA A 410 -24.33 15.78 -9.51
N ASN A 411 -25.01 15.82 -8.36
CA ASN A 411 -25.62 17.04 -7.81
C ASN A 411 -24.67 17.92 -6.99
N TRP A 412 -23.40 17.55 -6.86
CA TRP A 412 -22.43 18.23 -6.01
C TRP A 412 -21.39 18.96 -6.85
N GLU A 413 -21.18 20.25 -6.63
CA GLU A 413 -20.27 21.07 -7.47
C GLU A 413 -19.23 21.85 -6.67
N SER A 414 -19.63 22.39 -5.51
CA SER A 414 -18.75 23.20 -4.66
C SER A 414 -17.59 22.36 -4.11
N THR A 415 -16.45 22.99 -3.86
CA THR A 415 -15.29 22.30 -3.28
C THR A 415 -15.63 21.70 -1.91
N GLU A 416 -16.44 22.39 -1.11
CA GLU A 416 -16.86 21.91 0.20
C GLU A 416 -17.75 20.68 0.10
N ASP A 417 -18.75 20.70 -0.77
CA ASP A 417 -19.64 19.55 -0.99
C ASP A 417 -18.85 18.36 -1.52
N LEU A 418 -17.99 18.56 -2.52
CA LEU A 418 -17.18 17.49 -3.08
C LEU A 418 -16.20 16.90 -2.07
N ALA A 419 -15.60 17.71 -1.19
CA ALA A 419 -14.73 17.22 -0.13
C ALA A 419 -15.52 16.42 0.92
N ARG A 420 -16.72 16.87 1.30
CA ARG A 420 -17.60 16.11 2.20
C ARG A 420 -18.00 14.77 1.58
N GLU A 421 -18.37 14.76 0.31
CA GLU A 421 -18.76 13.53 -0.38
C GLU A 421 -17.58 12.60 -0.67
N ALA A 422 -16.38 13.14 -0.91
CA ALA A 422 -15.15 12.35 -0.90
C ALA A 422 -14.98 11.63 0.44
N GLY A 423 -15.33 12.27 1.55
CA GLY A 423 -15.40 11.67 2.87
C GLY A 423 -16.40 10.51 2.99
N ASN A 424 -17.48 10.47 2.20
CA ASN A 424 -18.48 9.40 2.17
C ASN A 424 -18.06 8.20 1.31
N ILE A 425 -17.37 8.45 0.20
CA ILE A 425 -16.98 7.38 -0.76
C ILE A 425 -15.51 6.97 -0.65
N GLY A 426 -14.76 7.68 0.19
CA GLY A 426 -13.35 7.44 0.45
C GLY A 426 -13.10 6.12 1.17
N THR A 427 -12.01 5.46 0.84
CA THR A 427 -11.48 4.33 1.61
C THR A 427 -9.97 4.30 1.48
N THR A 428 -9.26 3.55 2.30
CA THR A 428 -7.80 3.40 2.17
C THR A 428 -7.45 2.40 1.08
N ILE A 429 -6.29 2.58 0.44
CA ILE A 429 -5.65 1.56 -0.43
C ILE A 429 -4.53 0.80 0.31
N PHE A 430 -4.44 0.97 1.63
CA PHE A 430 -3.63 0.22 2.59
C PHE A 430 -2.12 0.43 2.45
N HIS A 431 -1.71 1.67 2.18
CA HIS A 431 -0.32 2.07 1.97
C HIS A 431 0.27 2.82 3.17
N GLY A 432 -0.18 2.53 4.40
CA GLY A 432 0.33 3.20 5.60
C GLY A 432 1.87 3.17 5.74
N VAL A 433 2.48 4.32 6.05
CA VAL A 433 3.91 4.52 6.30
C VAL A 433 4.17 5.48 7.47
N GLY A 434 5.45 5.65 7.85
CA GLY A 434 5.94 6.84 8.56
C GLY A 434 5.88 6.85 10.08
N THR A 435 5.28 5.83 10.71
CA THR A 435 5.13 5.74 12.17
C THR A 435 6.41 5.58 12.97
N CYS A 436 7.52 5.31 12.31
CA CYS A 436 8.85 5.25 12.89
C CYS A 436 9.85 5.93 11.95
N ARG A 437 9.53 7.17 11.51
CA ARG A 437 10.24 7.83 10.41
C ARG A 437 11.75 7.89 10.59
N MET A 438 12.44 7.76 9.48
CA MET A 438 13.87 8.00 9.36
C MET A 438 14.16 9.51 9.34
N GLY A 439 15.30 9.92 9.88
CA GLY A 439 15.77 11.30 9.83
C GLY A 439 17.06 11.52 10.62
N ILE A 440 17.56 12.76 10.58
CA ILE A 440 18.72 13.21 11.38
C ILE A 440 18.34 14.26 12.44
N ASP A 441 17.10 14.72 12.40
CA ASP A 441 16.56 15.68 13.36
C ASP A 441 16.16 15.00 14.69
N ALA A 442 15.83 15.81 15.68
CA ALA A 442 15.53 15.34 17.03
C ALA A 442 14.32 14.40 17.11
N ASP A 443 13.37 14.50 16.18
CA ASP A 443 12.11 13.75 16.16
C ASP A 443 12.16 12.50 15.27
N ALA A 444 13.30 12.18 14.66
CA ALA A 444 13.47 10.94 13.90
C ALA A 444 13.37 9.70 14.81
N VAL A 445 12.81 8.58 14.36
CA VAL A 445 12.82 7.33 15.16
C VAL A 445 14.03 6.48 14.84
N VAL A 446 14.44 6.47 13.57
CA VAL A 446 15.66 5.78 13.11
C VAL A 446 16.60 6.73 12.36
N ASP A 447 17.90 6.43 12.42
CA ASP A 447 18.92 7.11 11.63
C ASP A 447 18.86 6.66 10.15
N PRO A 448 19.61 7.31 9.22
CA PRO A 448 19.68 6.89 7.82
C PRO A 448 20.21 5.46 7.59
N GLN A 449 20.81 4.85 8.62
CA GLN A 449 21.24 3.46 8.65
C GLN A 449 20.18 2.54 9.27
N LEU A 450 18.97 3.03 9.52
CA LEU A 450 17.82 2.31 10.06
C LEU A 450 17.95 1.88 11.53
N ARG A 451 18.93 2.41 12.28
CA ARG A 451 19.12 2.11 13.71
C ARG A 451 18.20 2.98 14.55
N VAL A 452 17.56 2.37 15.54
CA VAL A 452 16.68 3.10 16.47
C VAL A 452 17.51 4.04 17.32
N HIS A 453 17.15 5.32 17.34
CA HIS A 453 17.85 6.31 18.16
C HIS A 453 17.72 5.98 19.65
N GLY A 454 18.84 5.97 20.36
CA GLY A 454 18.87 5.75 21.81
C GLY A 454 18.67 4.31 22.28
N ILE A 455 18.62 3.33 21.36
CA ILE A 455 18.59 1.90 21.65
C ILE A 455 19.60 1.17 20.74
N GLU A 456 20.64 0.60 21.35
CA GLU A 456 21.60 -0.21 20.65
C GLU A 456 20.99 -1.53 20.16
N ARG A 457 21.51 -2.05 19.04
CA ARG A 457 21.17 -3.36 18.48
C ARG A 457 19.70 -3.53 18.12
N LEU A 458 19.07 -2.43 17.73
CA LEU A 458 17.71 -2.42 17.24
C LEU A 458 17.63 -1.63 15.94
N ARG A 459 17.09 -2.27 14.90
CA ARG A 459 16.79 -1.64 13.61
C ARG A 459 15.34 -1.83 13.21
N ILE A 460 14.87 -0.99 12.30
CA ILE A 460 13.55 -1.12 11.67
C ILE A 460 13.72 -1.17 10.15
N ALA A 461 13.21 -2.22 9.52
CA ALA A 461 13.33 -2.47 8.08
C ALA A 461 11.95 -2.73 7.45
N ASP A 462 11.04 -1.76 7.60
CA ASP A 462 9.69 -1.83 7.01
C ASP A 462 9.15 -0.43 6.65
N ALA A 463 7.90 -0.37 6.20
CA ALA A 463 7.26 0.86 5.74
C ALA A 463 7.15 1.99 6.78
N SER A 464 7.26 1.68 8.08
CA SER A 464 7.21 2.69 9.14
C SER A 464 8.35 3.70 9.07
N ILE A 465 9.47 3.37 8.44
CA ILE A 465 10.65 4.25 8.38
C ILE A 465 10.57 5.34 7.31
N MET A 466 9.62 5.27 6.38
CA MET A 466 9.55 6.26 5.29
C MET A 466 9.22 7.65 5.86
N PRO A 467 10.07 8.68 5.67
CA PRO A 467 9.78 10.02 6.19
C PRO A 467 8.55 10.65 5.53
N THR A 468 8.41 10.46 4.22
CA THR A 468 7.22 10.79 3.43
C THR A 468 6.78 9.57 2.63
N ILE A 469 5.48 9.45 2.38
CA ILE A 469 4.96 8.38 1.52
C ILE A 469 5.41 8.57 0.07
N THR A 470 5.75 7.47 -0.60
CA THR A 470 6.13 7.46 -2.02
C THR A 470 4.90 7.65 -2.92
N SER A 471 5.08 8.31 -4.06
CA SER A 471 4.09 8.59 -5.10
C SER A 471 3.67 7.32 -5.88
N GLY A 472 3.04 6.37 -5.21
CA GLY A 472 2.60 5.10 -5.79
C GLY A 472 2.27 4.02 -4.75
N ASN A 473 2.26 2.76 -5.16
CA ASN A 473 2.05 1.64 -4.24
C ASN A 473 3.33 1.32 -3.45
N THR A 474 3.20 1.00 -2.17
CA THR A 474 4.34 0.91 -1.24
C THR A 474 5.03 -0.46 -1.18
N ASN A 475 4.56 -1.47 -1.92
CA ASN A 475 5.15 -2.82 -1.85
C ASN A 475 6.60 -2.86 -2.38
N ALA A 476 6.88 -2.31 -3.56
CA ALA A 476 8.23 -2.30 -4.10
C ALA A 476 9.16 -1.38 -3.27
N PRO A 477 8.74 -0.18 -2.83
CA PRO A 477 9.52 0.64 -1.89
C PRO A 477 9.93 -0.12 -0.62
N VAL A 478 9.04 -0.94 -0.05
CA VAL A 478 9.38 -1.77 1.12
C VAL A 478 10.39 -2.87 0.77
N CYS A 479 10.30 -3.50 -0.40
CA CYS A 479 11.32 -4.44 -0.87
C CYS A 479 12.68 -3.76 -1.04
N MET A 480 12.72 -2.54 -1.59
CA MET A 480 13.94 -1.74 -1.68
C MET A 480 14.53 -1.42 -0.30
N ILE A 481 13.70 -1.01 0.67
CA ILE A 481 14.13 -0.78 2.05
C ILE A 481 14.75 -2.06 2.64
N ALA A 482 14.15 -3.23 2.39
CA ALA A 482 14.67 -4.51 2.86
C ALA A 482 16.03 -4.87 2.23
N GLU A 483 16.22 -4.62 0.93
CA GLU A 483 17.52 -4.78 0.26
C GLU A 483 18.59 -3.87 0.88
N LYS A 484 18.25 -2.59 1.10
CA LYS A 484 19.16 -1.65 1.74
C LYS A 484 19.51 -2.06 3.17
N ALA A 485 18.51 -2.49 3.94
CA ALA A 485 18.71 -2.98 5.30
C ALA A 485 19.66 -4.17 5.32
N ALA A 486 19.51 -5.13 4.39
CA ALA A 486 20.40 -6.28 4.27
C ALA A 486 21.86 -5.86 4.03
N ASP A 487 22.10 -4.87 3.16
CA ASP A 487 23.46 -4.35 2.91
C ASP A 487 24.03 -3.64 4.15
N LEU A 488 23.24 -2.81 4.83
CA LEU A 488 23.64 -2.10 6.05
C LEU A 488 23.96 -3.04 7.22
N ILE A 489 23.21 -4.14 7.36
CA ILE A 489 23.44 -5.16 8.38
C ILE A 489 24.72 -5.95 8.07
N ARG A 490 24.97 -6.27 6.79
CA ARG A 490 26.20 -6.98 6.38
C ARG A 490 27.45 -6.12 6.54
N ALA A 491 27.36 -4.83 6.26
CA ALA A 491 28.49 -3.91 6.37
C ALA A 491 28.85 -3.55 7.83
N GLY A 492 27.87 -3.56 8.74
CA GLY A 492 28.07 -3.26 10.16
C GLY A 492 28.25 -4.47 11.08
N GLY A 493 28.48 -5.66 10.49
CA GLY A 493 28.58 -6.95 11.19
C GLY A 493 29.97 -7.28 11.73
#